data_AF-A0A959WCY7-F1
#
_entry.id   AF-A0A959WCY7-F1
#
_cell.length_a   1.000
_cell.length_b   1.000
_cell.length_c   1.000
_cell.angle_alpha   90.00
_cell.angle_beta   90.00
_cell.angle_gamma   90.00
#
_symmetry.space_group_name_H-M   'P 1'
#
loop_
_entity.id
_entity.type
_entity.pdbx_description
1 polymer ?
#
loop_
_entity_poly.entity_id
_entity_poly.type
_entity_poly.pdbx_seq_one_letter_code
_entity_poly.pdbx_strand_id
1 'polypeptide(L)'
;MASTRSRAARRGPPPERGAAGVEQVGLVLLLALTATAVIGLLTGAGPGGERSLASQIAFKQRCAVRFPDPCWQDPLTEAYGRGLAGAIRALAPAPAAVAGLAPVDYRRCRQVSCAAWAGPHLTASNRRTTLFTSVREAGAEIAIDYWSYRPSLGWERATQRVGRSELPGYASVPLLDSADPVLVPLETTLGRDDARFASGEEPPWRGQVESRWGR
;
A
#
# COMPACT_ATOMS: atom_id res chain seq x y z
N MET A 1 -2.57 -95.18 11.34
CA MET A 1 -2.82 -95.03 9.89
C MET A 1 -3.75 -93.85 9.65
N ALA A 2 -3.23 -92.72 9.15
CA ALA A 2 -3.96 -91.58 8.57
C ALA A 2 -2.89 -90.67 7.92
N SER A 3 -2.58 -90.87 6.64
CA SER A 3 -3.12 -90.17 5.46
C SER A 3 -2.64 -88.72 5.30
N THR A 4 -1.87 -88.55 4.23
CA THR A 4 -1.16 -87.39 3.67
C THR A 4 -2.07 -86.27 3.19
N ARG A 5 -1.55 -85.02 3.18
CA ARG A 5 -1.56 -84.15 1.97
C ARG A 5 -0.79 -82.84 2.17
N SER A 6 0.20 -82.63 1.31
CA SER A 6 0.91 -81.37 1.07
C SER A 6 0.03 -80.31 0.40
N ARG A 7 0.25 -79.02 0.72
CA ARG A 7 -0.05 -77.90 -0.19
C ARG A 7 1.13 -76.93 -0.23
N ALA A 8 1.71 -76.85 -1.42
CA ALA A 8 2.73 -75.88 -1.80
C ALA A 8 2.14 -74.46 -1.88
N ALA A 9 2.85 -73.49 -1.32
CA ALA A 9 2.53 -72.07 -1.43
C ALA A 9 2.88 -71.56 -2.84
N ARG A 10 1.90 -70.96 -3.52
CA ARG A 10 2.07 -70.31 -4.83
C ARG A 10 2.73 -68.94 -4.64
N ARG A 11 3.80 -68.68 -5.40
CA ARG A 11 4.37 -67.33 -5.58
C ARG A 11 3.43 -66.50 -6.47
N GLY A 12 3.07 -65.30 -6.02
CA GLY A 12 2.33 -64.32 -6.81
C GLY A 12 3.22 -63.57 -7.82
N PRO A 13 2.63 -62.90 -8.82
CA PRO A 13 3.36 -62.13 -9.84
C PRO A 13 4.03 -60.87 -9.25
N PRO A 14 5.12 -60.37 -9.87
CA PRO A 14 5.82 -59.18 -9.40
C PRO A 14 4.97 -57.91 -9.54
N PRO A 15 5.15 -56.90 -8.66
CA PRO A 15 4.41 -55.65 -8.74
C PRO A 15 4.84 -54.83 -9.97
N GLU A 16 3.88 -54.53 -10.84
CA GLU A 16 4.00 -53.52 -11.88
C GLU A 16 4.29 -52.15 -11.22
N ARG A 17 5.45 -51.58 -11.53
CA ARG A 17 5.75 -50.18 -11.18
C ARG A 17 5.05 -49.30 -12.20
N GLY A 18 3.88 -48.80 -11.84
CA GLY A 18 3.20 -47.73 -12.59
C GLY A 18 4.07 -46.48 -12.59
N ALA A 19 4.85 -46.29 -13.66
CA ALA A 19 5.40 -45.00 -14.00
C ALA A 19 4.22 -44.09 -14.34
N ALA A 20 3.73 -43.35 -13.34
CA ALA A 20 2.79 -42.25 -13.57
C ALA A 20 3.54 -41.20 -14.38
N GLY A 21 3.49 -41.34 -15.70
CA GLY A 21 4.21 -40.47 -16.63
C GLY A 21 3.77 -39.03 -16.43
N VAL A 22 4.68 -38.10 -16.68
CA VAL A 22 4.38 -36.65 -16.77
C VAL A 22 3.13 -36.34 -17.61
N GLU A 23 2.79 -37.23 -18.55
CA GLU A 23 1.55 -37.18 -19.33
C GLU A 23 0.28 -37.34 -18.49
N GLN A 24 0.26 -38.24 -17.49
CA GLN A 24 -0.88 -38.38 -16.57
C GLN A 24 -1.04 -37.15 -15.68
N VAL A 25 0.06 -36.57 -15.21
CA VAL A 25 0.02 -35.32 -14.43
C VAL A 25 -0.51 -34.18 -15.30
N GLY A 26 -0.02 -34.06 -16.53
CA GLY A 26 -0.49 -33.05 -17.49
C GLY A 26 -1.98 -33.20 -17.82
N LEU A 27 -2.44 -34.43 -18.06
CA LEU A 27 -3.84 -34.72 -18.36
C LEU A 27 -4.76 -34.39 -17.18
N VAL A 28 -4.36 -34.77 -15.96
CA VAL A 28 -5.12 -34.45 -14.74
C VAL A 28 -5.19 -32.93 -14.53
N LEU A 29 -4.09 -32.21 -14.76
CA LEU A 29 -4.07 -30.75 -14.63
C LEU A 29 -4.97 -30.07 -15.67
N LEU A 30 -4.95 -30.56 -16.91
CA LEU A 30 -5.81 -30.07 -17.98
C LEU A 30 -7.29 -30.28 -17.66
N LEU A 31 -7.65 -31.47 -17.19
CA LEU A 31 -9.02 -31.80 -16.78
C LEU A 31 -9.49 -30.93 -15.60
N ALA A 32 -8.62 -30.65 -14.63
CA ALA A 32 -8.95 -29.75 -13.52
C ALA A 32 -9.20 -28.31 -14.01
N LEU A 33 -8.39 -27.81 -14.95
CA LEU A 33 -8.54 -26.47 -15.53
C LEU A 33 -9.81 -26.35 -16.39
N THR A 34 -10.12 -27.37 -17.20
CA THR A 34 -11.34 -27.35 -18.02
C THR A 34 -12.58 -27.45 -17.14
N ALA A 35 -12.57 -28.28 -16.10
CA ALA A 35 -13.67 -28.37 -15.15
C ALA A 35 -13.93 -27.03 -14.44
N THR A 36 -12.88 -26.35 -13.98
CA THR A 36 -13.02 -25.02 -13.34
C THR A 36 -13.53 -23.97 -14.31
N ALA A 37 -13.07 -23.96 -15.56
CA ALA A 37 -13.58 -23.05 -16.59
C ALA A 37 -15.07 -23.28 -16.90
N VAL A 38 -15.49 -24.55 -17.01
CA VAL A 38 -16.90 -24.92 -17.25
C VAL A 38 -17.77 -24.49 -16.08
N ILE A 39 -17.33 -24.72 -14.83
CA ILE A 39 -18.05 -24.27 -13.64
C ILE A 39 -18.20 -22.75 -13.64
N GLY A 40 -17.13 -22.00 -13.95
CA GLY A 40 -17.18 -20.53 -14.02
C GLY A 40 -18.16 -19.99 -15.05
N LEU A 41 -18.28 -20.66 -16.21
CA LEU A 41 -19.29 -20.33 -17.23
C LEU A 41 -20.72 -20.62 -16.77
N LEU A 42 -20.94 -21.73 -16.07
CA LEU A 42 -22.26 -22.16 -15.61
C LEU A 42 -22.78 -21.32 -14.42
N THR A 43 -21.90 -20.84 -13.55
CA THR A 43 -22.30 -20.06 -12.37
C THR A 43 -22.48 -18.57 -12.65
N GLY A 44 -22.23 -18.09 -13.88
CA GLY A 44 -22.34 -16.68 -14.21
C GLY A 44 -21.30 -15.79 -13.52
N ALA A 45 -20.24 -16.39 -12.97
CA ALA A 45 -19.09 -15.69 -12.40
C ALA A 45 -18.21 -15.13 -13.53
N GLY A 46 -18.73 -14.14 -14.25
CA GLY A 46 -17.94 -13.37 -15.22
C GLY A 46 -16.80 -12.62 -14.53
N PRO A 47 -15.68 -12.35 -15.20
CA PRO A 47 -14.48 -11.74 -14.62
C PRO A 47 -14.62 -10.25 -14.26
N GLY A 48 -15.84 -9.75 -14.01
CA GLY A 48 -16.15 -8.32 -13.92
C GLY A 48 -16.81 -7.84 -12.62
N GLY A 49 -17.09 -8.71 -11.64
CA GLY A 49 -17.93 -8.33 -10.48
C GLY A 49 -17.20 -8.09 -9.16
N GLU A 50 -16.00 -8.64 -8.99
CA GLU A 50 -15.27 -8.58 -7.73
C GLU A 50 -13.91 -7.98 -7.99
N ARG A 51 -13.49 -7.00 -7.16
CA ARG A 51 -12.14 -6.43 -7.16
C ARG A 51 -11.14 -7.59 -7.28
N SER A 52 -10.56 -7.75 -8.48
CA SER A 52 -10.06 -9.04 -8.92
C SER A 52 -9.08 -9.59 -7.88
N LEU A 53 -9.23 -10.85 -7.50
CA LEU A 53 -8.28 -11.55 -6.64
C LEU A 53 -6.84 -11.32 -7.15
N ALA A 54 -6.66 -11.25 -8.46
CA ALA A 54 -5.41 -10.87 -9.12
C ALA A 54 -4.91 -9.46 -8.74
N SER A 55 -5.78 -8.45 -8.67
CA SER A 55 -5.41 -7.10 -8.19
C SER A 55 -5.02 -7.10 -6.71
N GLN A 56 -5.68 -7.89 -5.87
CA GLN A 56 -5.36 -8.01 -4.44
C GLN A 56 -4.05 -8.79 -4.23
N ILE A 57 -3.80 -9.84 -5.01
CA ILE A 57 -2.54 -10.60 -5.01
C ILE A 57 -1.40 -9.71 -5.53
N ALA A 58 -1.60 -9.00 -6.64
CA ALA A 58 -0.59 -8.08 -7.17
C ALA A 58 -0.30 -6.91 -6.20
N PHE A 59 -1.31 -6.43 -5.47
CA PHE A 59 -1.14 -5.45 -4.40
C PHE A 59 -0.30 -6.03 -3.25
N LYS A 60 -0.62 -7.23 -2.76
CA LYS A 60 0.18 -7.92 -1.71
C LYS A 60 1.62 -8.19 -2.14
N GLN A 61 1.84 -8.61 -3.39
CA GLN A 61 3.18 -8.87 -3.92
C GLN A 61 4.02 -7.59 -4.03
N ARG A 62 3.42 -6.47 -4.46
CA ARG A 62 4.12 -5.17 -4.49
C ARG A 62 4.49 -4.67 -3.10
N CYS A 63 3.70 -4.98 -2.09
CA CYS A 63 3.97 -4.58 -0.71
C CYS A 63 5.10 -5.39 -0.07
N ALA A 64 5.14 -6.71 -0.30
CA ALA A 64 6.22 -7.57 0.23
C ALA A 64 7.62 -7.20 -0.29
N VAL A 65 7.70 -6.60 -1.48
CA VAL A 65 8.97 -6.15 -2.07
C VAL A 65 9.38 -4.76 -1.56
N ARG A 66 8.46 -3.99 -0.97
CA ARG A 66 8.72 -2.59 -0.59
C ARG A 66 9.11 -2.38 0.88
N PHE A 67 8.58 -3.15 1.84
CA PHE A 67 8.91 -3.01 3.28
C PHE A 67 8.63 -4.30 4.08
N PRO A 68 9.32 -4.53 5.22
CA PRO A 68 9.11 -5.71 6.08
C PRO A 68 7.86 -5.65 6.99
N ASP A 69 7.07 -4.57 6.96
CA ASP A 69 5.93 -4.34 7.86
C ASP A 69 4.55 -4.72 7.27
N PRO A 70 3.49 -4.86 8.10
CA PRO A 70 2.19 -5.35 7.67
C PRO A 70 1.51 -4.39 6.69
N CYS A 71 1.50 -4.78 5.41
CA CYS A 71 0.97 -4.05 4.26
C CYS A 71 -0.54 -3.71 4.23
N TRP A 72 -1.20 -3.82 5.37
CA TRP A 72 -2.66 -3.75 5.53
C TRP A 72 -3.13 -2.43 6.11
N GLN A 73 -2.21 -1.63 6.66
CA GLN A 73 -2.53 -0.33 7.25
C GLN A 73 -2.03 0.78 6.32
N ASP A 74 -2.88 1.77 6.09
CA ASP A 74 -2.45 2.96 5.37
C ASP A 74 -1.34 3.69 6.16
N PRO A 75 -0.43 4.41 5.48
CA PRO A 75 0.73 5.02 6.14
C PRO A 75 0.38 5.97 7.28
N LEU A 76 -0.79 6.63 7.23
CA LEU A 76 -1.22 7.53 8.30
C LEU A 76 -1.65 6.75 9.54
N THR A 77 -2.40 5.66 9.37
CA THR A 77 -2.78 4.78 10.49
C THR A 77 -1.55 4.15 11.13
N GLU A 78 -0.57 3.74 10.33
CA GLU A 78 0.72 3.25 10.83
C GLU A 78 1.47 4.30 11.65
N ALA A 79 1.54 5.54 11.14
CA ALA A 79 2.27 6.61 11.82
C ALA A 79 1.57 7.11 13.09
N TYR A 80 0.25 7.26 13.07
CA TYR A 80 -0.51 8.07 14.03
C TYR A 80 -1.66 7.34 14.73
N GLY A 81 -2.01 6.13 14.28
CA GLY A 81 -3.22 5.43 14.69
C GLY A 81 -4.49 5.94 13.99
N ARG A 82 -5.55 5.14 14.06
CA ARG A 82 -6.73 5.28 13.20
C ARG A 82 -7.49 6.60 13.34
N GLY A 83 -7.75 7.06 14.56
CA GLY A 83 -8.52 8.29 14.81
C GLY A 83 -7.80 9.53 14.29
N LEU A 84 -6.50 9.64 14.60
CA LEU A 84 -5.68 10.77 14.16
C LEU A 84 -5.42 10.72 12.65
N ALA A 85 -5.21 9.54 12.07
CA ALA A 85 -5.13 9.37 10.62
C ALA A 85 -6.40 9.87 9.90
N GLY A 86 -7.58 9.55 10.45
CA GLY A 86 -8.86 10.07 9.99
C GLY A 86 -8.95 11.60 10.08
N ALA A 87 -8.52 12.18 11.21
CA ALA A 87 -8.51 13.63 11.40
C ALA A 87 -7.58 14.32 10.40
N ILE A 88 -6.37 13.76 10.20
CA ILE A 88 -5.40 14.24 9.23
C ILE A 88 -5.98 14.25 7.80
N ARG A 89 -6.75 13.22 7.42
CA ARG A 89 -7.42 13.20 6.11
C ARG A 89 -8.58 14.19 6.04
N ALA A 90 -9.43 14.25 7.05
CA ALA A 90 -10.62 15.11 7.05
C ALA A 90 -10.26 16.60 7.05
N LEU A 91 -9.17 16.97 7.73
CA LEU A 91 -8.72 18.35 7.89
C LEU A 91 -7.67 18.76 6.85
N ALA A 92 -7.31 17.87 5.91
CA ALA A 92 -6.31 18.15 4.90
C ALA A 92 -6.77 19.32 3.99
N PRO A 93 -5.93 20.34 3.78
CA PRO A 93 -6.21 21.39 2.81
C PRO A 93 -6.37 20.80 1.40
N ALA A 94 -7.34 21.33 0.65
CA ALA A 94 -7.47 20.99 -0.76
C ALA A 94 -6.19 21.39 -1.52
N PRO A 95 -5.73 20.57 -2.49
CA PRO A 95 -4.56 20.92 -3.27
C PRO A 95 -4.82 22.19 -4.09
N ALA A 96 -3.92 23.16 -3.99
CA ALA A 96 -3.97 24.39 -4.76
C ALA A 96 -2.64 24.66 -5.46
N ALA A 97 -2.67 25.39 -6.57
CA ALA A 97 -1.47 25.86 -7.25
C ALA A 97 -0.99 27.19 -6.66
N VAL A 98 0.33 27.36 -6.58
CA VAL A 98 0.97 28.65 -6.29
C VAL A 98 1.97 28.92 -7.40
N ALA A 99 1.86 30.08 -8.05
CA ALA A 99 2.63 30.42 -9.25
C ALA A 99 2.60 29.32 -10.33
N GLY A 100 1.45 28.65 -10.51
CA GLY A 100 1.29 27.57 -11.49
C GLY A 100 1.93 26.23 -11.10
N LEU A 101 2.50 26.10 -9.91
CA LEU A 101 3.10 24.85 -9.41
C LEU A 101 2.18 24.18 -8.42
N ALA A 102 2.08 22.86 -8.46
CA ALA A 102 1.39 21.98 -7.52
C ALA A 102 2.29 21.57 -6.34
N PRO A 103 1.73 21.21 -5.18
CA PRO A 103 2.53 20.64 -4.11
C PRO A 103 2.85 19.19 -4.48
N VAL A 104 4.13 18.79 -4.40
CA VAL A 104 4.60 17.49 -4.91
C VAL A 104 5.46 16.76 -3.89
N ASP A 105 5.59 15.44 -4.08
CA ASP A 105 6.54 14.64 -3.33
C ASP A 105 7.97 15.00 -3.75
N TYR A 106 8.71 15.69 -2.88
CA TYR A 106 10.09 16.12 -3.14
C TYR A 106 11.03 14.94 -3.42
N ARG A 107 10.69 13.72 -3.00
CA ARG A 107 11.51 12.51 -3.28
C ARG A 107 11.38 12.07 -4.73
N ARG A 108 10.33 12.53 -5.43
CA ARG A 108 10.03 12.16 -6.83
C ARG A 108 10.09 13.33 -7.80
N CYS A 109 9.92 14.56 -7.32
CA CYS A 109 9.88 15.76 -8.15
C CYS A 109 10.55 16.94 -7.43
N ARG A 110 11.62 17.47 -8.03
CA ARG A 110 12.39 18.64 -7.53
C ARG A 110 12.66 19.68 -8.62
N GLN A 111 11.87 19.64 -9.68
CA GLN A 111 12.00 20.54 -10.82
C GLN A 111 10.64 21.15 -11.13
N VAL A 112 10.64 22.40 -11.56
CA VAL A 112 9.43 23.16 -11.93
C VAL A 112 8.59 22.39 -12.95
N SER A 113 9.23 21.77 -13.96
CA SER A 113 8.56 21.03 -15.03
C SER A 113 7.67 19.87 -14.55
N CYS A 114 8.10 19.13 -13.51
CA CYS A 114 7.30 18.02 -12.99
C CYS A 114 6.19 18.46 -12.01
N ALA A 115 6.27 19.70 -11.51
CA ALA A 115 5.33 20.28 -10.58
C ALA A 115 4.25 21.15 -11.26
N ALA A 116 4.34 21.37 -12.58
CA ALA A 116 3.37 22.18 -13.32
C ALA A 116 1.92 21.73 -13.05
N TRP A 117 1.08 22.65 -12.60
CA TRP A 117 -0.30 22.36 -12.21
C TRP A 117 -1.15 21.92 -13.41
N ALA A 118 -1.89 20.82 -13.24
CA ALA A 118 -2.91 20.37 -14.18
C ALA A 118 -4.25 20.01 -13.51
N GLY A 119 -4.34 20.16 -12.19
CA GLY A 119 -5.54 19.87 -11.41
C GLY A 119 -5.24 19.34 -10.01
N PRO A 120 -6.28 19.08 -9.21
CA PRO A 120 -6.14 18.69 -7.81
C PRO A 120 -5.57 17.28 -7.63
N HIS A 121 -5.71 16.39 -8.63
CA HIS A 121 -5.21 15.02 -8.56
C HIS A 121 -3.75 14.92 -9.05
N LEU A 122 -3.48 15.47 -10.24
CA LEU A 122 -2.22 15.28 -10.96
C LEU A 122 -1.63 16.59 -11.48
N THR A 123 -0.29 16.64 -11.52
CA THR A 123 0.47 17.61 -12.31
C THR A 123 0.42 17.26 -13.80
N ALA A 124 0.82 18.20 -14.65
CA ALA A 124 0.96 17.97 -16.09
C ALA A 124 1.94 16.83 -16.43
N SER A 125 2.86 16.52 -15.52
CA SER A 125 3.81 15.40 -15.62
C SER A 125 3.34 14.13 -14.91
N ASN A 126 2.03 13.97 -14.68
CA ASN A 126 1.42 12.81 -14.06
C ASN A 126 2.02 12.48 -12.67
N ARG A 127 2.33 13.52 -11.88
CA ARG A 127 2.70 13.39 -10.46
C ARG A 127 1.48 13.70 -9.62
N ARG A 128 1.25 12.92 -8.56
CA ARG A 128 0.15 13.22 -7.64
C ARG A 128 0.45 14.47 -6.82
N THR A 129 -0.59 15.23 -6.50
CA THR A 129 -0.47 16.29 -5.50
C THR A 129 -0.21 15.66 -4.14
N THR A 130 0.74 16.22 -3.39
CA THR A 130 1.22 15.62 -2.14
C THR A 130 1.41 16.68 -1.08
N LEU A 131 0.95 16.38 0.14
CA LEU A 131 1.33 17.09 1.36
C LEU A 131 2.05 16.13 2.30
N PHE A 132 3.10 16.62 2.95
CA PHE A 132 3.73 15.91 4.05
C PHE A 132 3.07 16.32 5.36
N THR A 133 2.94 15.41 6.31
CA THR A 133 2.29 15.67 7.60
C THR A 133 3.26 15.47 8.74
N SER A 134 3.14 16.28 9.78
CA SER A 134 3.76 16.02 11.09
C SER A 134 2.80 16.41 12.21
N VAL A 135 2.92 15.72 13.34
CA VAL A 135 2.04 15.91 14.50
C VAL A 135 2.85 16.38 15.70
N ARG A 136 2.30 17.36 16.41
CA ARG A 136 2.81 17.79 17.72
C ARG A 136 1.67 17.72 18.73
N GLU A 137 1.86 16.91 19.77
CA GLU A 137 0.88 16.76 20.85
C GLU A 137 1.25 17.70 22.01
N ALA A 138 0.29 18.50 22.48
CA ALA A 138 0.47 19.39 23.63
C ALA A 138 -0.77 19.32 24.54
N GLY A 139 -0.72 18.46 25.56
CA GLY A 139 -1.83 18.25 26.48
C GLY A 139 -3.06 17.68 25.79
N ALA A 140 -4.17 18.42 25.82
CA ALA A 140 -5.45 18.01 25.23
C ALA A 140 -5.59 18.38 23.73
N GLU A 141 -4.70 19.19 23.19
CA GLU A 141 -4.72 19.63 21.79
C GLU A 141 -3.63 18.91 20.98
N ILE A 142 -3.95 18.62 19.72
CA ILE A 142 -3.03 18.05 18.74
C ILE A 142 -2.92 19.02 17.58
N ALA A 143 -1.70 19.48 17.31
CA ALA A 143 -1.38 20.28 16.13
C ALA A 143 -0.96 19.35 14.98
N ILE A 144 -1.64 19.48 13.85
CA ILE A 144 -1.35 18.77 12.60
C ILE A 144 -0.76 19.79 11.64
N ASP A 145 0.53 19.65 11.34
CA ASP A 145 1.23 20.49 10.37
C ASP A 145 1.23 19.79 9.00
N TYR A 146 0.69 20.47 7.98
CA TYR A 146 0.72 20.06 6.58
C TYR A 146 1.76 20.88 5.83
N TRP A 147 2.72 20.20 5.22
CA TRP A 147 3.84 20.80 4.51
C TRP A 147 3.72 20.56 3.01
N SER A 148 3.62 21.63 2.24
CA SER A 148 3.65 21.60 0.78
C SER A 148 5.03 21.99 0.27
N TYR A 149 5.65 21.11 -0.50
CA TYR A 149 6.86 21.42 -1.24
C TYR A 149 6.55 21.76 -2.69
N ARG A 150 7.10 22.88 -3.18
CA ARG A 150 7.04 23.30 -4.57
C ARG A 150 8.46 23.67 -5.02
N PRO A 151 9.01 23.00 -6.06
CA PRO A 151 10.32 23.36 -6.59
C PRO A 151 10.41 24.86 -6.90
N SER A 152 11.58 25.46 -6.64
CA SER A 152 11.89 26.90 -6.70
C SER A 152 11.12 27.83 -5.76
N LEU A 153 10.08 27.35 -5.08
CA LEU A 153 9.33 28.13 -4.07
C LEU A 153 9.58 27.62 -2.64
N GLY A 154 10.14 26.42 -2.50
CA GLY A 154 10.46 25.81 -1.22
C GLY A 154 9.24 25.22 -0.52
N TRP A 155 9.17 25.43 0.79
CA TRP A 155 8.21 24.79 1.69
C TRP A 155 7.23 25.80 2.28
N GLU A 156 5.96 25.41 2.30
CA GLU A 156 4.89 26.16 2.96
C GLU A 156 4.21 25.25 3.99
N ARG A 157 3.78 25.83 5.11
CA ARG A 157 3.09 25.14 6.21
C ARG A 157 1.68 25.67 6.39
N ALA A 158 0.72 24.75 6.46
CA ALA A 158 -0.59 24.99 7.05
C ALA A 158 -0.73 24.16 8.34
N THR A 159 -1.29 24.74 9.40
CA THR A 159 -1.49 24.04 10.68
C THR A 159 -2.98 23.93 10.98
N GLN A 160 -3.43 22.73 11.30
CA GLN A 160 -4.75 22.46 11.86
C GLN A 160 -4.60 22.03 13.32
N ARG A 161 -5.65 22.27 14.12
CA ARG A 161 -5.71 21.87 15.52
C ARG A 161 -6.95 21.04 15.74
N VAL A 162 -6.82 19.97 16.52
CA VAL A 162 -7.93 19.10 16.89
C VAL A 162 -7.81 18.71 18.36
N GLY A 163 -8.92 18.71 19.08
CA GLY A 163 -8.97 18.21 20.45
C GLY A 163 -8.85 16.69 20.49
N ARG A 164 -8.13 16.16 21.48
CA ARG A 164 -7.96 14.71 21.65
C ARG A 164 -9.29 13.97 21.85
N SER A 165 -10.27 14.63 22.45
CA SER A 165 -11.64 14.13 22.63
C SER A 165 -12.44 14.01 21.32
N GLU A 166 -12.02 14.70 20.26
CA GLU A 166 -12.71 14.70 18.96
C GLU A 166 -12.24 13.57 18.06
N LEU A 167 -11.05 13.00 18.32
CA LEU A 167 -10.45 11.93 17.50
C LEU A 167 -11.36 10.72 17.23
N PRO A 168 -12.16 10.22 18.19
CA PRO A 168 -13.08 9.11 17.90
C PRO A 168 -14.06 9.42 16.76
N GLY A 169 -14.48 10.68 16.61
CA GLY A 169 -15.39 11.12 15.55
C GLY A 169 -14.79 11.01 14.14
N TYR A 170 -13.46 10.98 14.03
CA TYR A 170 -12.77 10.88 12.75
C TYR A 170 -12.41 9.43 12.34
N ALA A 171 -12.61 8.44 13.22
CA ALA A 171 -12.17 7.07 12.95
C ALA A 171 -12.83 6.43 11.71
N SER A 172 -14.04 6.88 11.36
CA SER A 172 -14.80 6.42 10.18
C SER A 172 -14.38 7.09 8.87
N VAL A 173 -13.56 8.13 8.90
CA VAL A 173 -13.12 8.87 7.70
C VAL A 173 -12.35 7.94 6.75
N PRO A 174 -12.79 7.75 5.49
CA PRO A 174 -12.09 6.85 4.57
C PRO A 174 -10.66 7.30 4.27
N LEU A 175 -9.71 6.36 4.38
CA LEU A 175 -8.30 6.58 4.02
C LEU A 175 -8.01 5.88 2.69
N LEU A 176 -8.57 6.42 1.61
CA LEU A 176 -8.40 5.86 0.28
C LEU A 176 -7.03 6.23 -0.30
N ASP A 177 -6.35 5.26 -0.89
CA ASP A 177 -5.11 5.52 -1.63
C ASP A 177 -5.31 6.52 -2.77
N SER A 178 -6.50 6.56 -3.37
CA SER A 178 -6.85 7.49 -4.46
C SER A 178 -7.20 8.90 -3.99
N ALA A 179 -7.32 9.15 -2.68
CA ALA A 179 -7.72 10.45 -2.17
C ALA A 179 -6.63 11.50 -2.37
N ASP A 180 -7.05 12.74 -2.63
CA ASP A 180 -6.16 13.87 -2.88
C ASP A 180 -6.24 14.91 -1.75
N PRO A 181 -5.10 15.52 -1.36
CA PRO A 181 -3.75 15.15 -1.79
C PRO A 181 -3.34 13.77 -1.24
N VAL A 182 -2.23 13.24 -1.77
CA VAL A 182 -1.48 12.20 -1.07
C VAL A 182 -0.95 12.78 0.22
N LEU A 183 -1.15 12.09 1.33
CA LEU A 183 -0.68 12.50 2.64
C LEU A 183 0.47 11.59 3.06
N VAL A 184 1.64 12.19 3.31
CA VAL A 184 2.88 11.46 3.61
C VAL A 184 3.34 11.80 5.03
N PRO A 185 3.23 10.88 6.00
CA PRO A 185 3.70 11.11 7.36
C PRO A 185 5.22 11.27 7.41
N LEU A 186 5.72 12.39 7.94
CA LEU A 186 7.15 12.63 8.07
C LEU A 186 7.76 11.66 9.09
N GLU A 187 7.08 11.39 10.20
CA GLU A 187 7.51 10.53 11.30
C GLU A 187 7.93 9.13 10.83
N THR A 188 7.29 8.60 9.78
CA THR A 188 7.60 7.30 9.18
C THR A 188 8.22 7.42 7.78
N THR A 189 8.56 8.63 7.31
CA THR A 189 9.29 8.80 6.05
C THR A 189 10.78 8.55 6.24
N LEU A 190 11.27 7.44 5.68
CA LEU A 190 12.69 7.10 5.67
C LEU A 190 13.54 8.08 4.86
N GLY A 191 14.75 8.36 5.35
CA GLY A 191 15.71 9.24 4.69
C GLY A 191 15.26 10.68 4.54
N ARG A 192 14.21 11.11 5.28
CA ARG A 192 13.65 12.46 5.15
C ARG A 192 14.67 13.55 5.45
N ASP A 193 15.54 13.29 6.42
CA ASP A 193 16.56 14.23 6.89
C ASP A 193 17.88 14.13 6.10
N ASP A 194 18.00 13.14 5.20
CA ASP A 194 19.21 12.90 4.39
C ASP A 194 19.12 13.54 3.00
N ALA A 195 17.91 13.89 2.58
CA ALA A 195 17.66 14.52 1.28
C ALA A 195 18.41 15.86 1.16
N ARG A 196 19.20 16.04 0.10
CA ARG A 196 19.85 17.33 -0.21
C ARG A 196 18.91 18.25 -0.98
N PHE A 197 18.85 19.53 -0.66
CA PHE A 197 18.01 20.50 -1.39
C PHE A 197 18.90 21.56 -2.05
N ALA A 198 18.34 22.26 -3.04
CA ALA A 198 18.95 23.50 -3.50
C ALA A 198 18.93 24.52 -2.35
N SER A 199 19.86 25.47 -2.39
CA SER A 199 19.93 26.52 -1.37
C SER A 199 18.62 27.31 -1.33
N GLY A 200 18.05 27.46 -0.13
CA GLY A 200 16.76 28.14 0.09
C GLY A 200 15.53 27.23 -0.05
N GLU A 201 15.71 25.95 -0.39
CA GLU A 201 14.65 24.95 -0.43
C GLU A 201 14.72 23.94 0.72
N GLU A 202 15.59 24.16 1.70
CA GLU A 202 15.74 23.26 2.83
C GLU A 202 14.42 23.13 3.62
N PRO A 203 14.02 21.90 3.98
CA PRO A 203 12.81 21.68 4.74
C PRO A 203 12.95 22.26 6.16
N PRO A 204 12.02 23.12 6.59
CA PRO A 204 12.05 23.73 7.92
C PRO A 204 11.81 22.70 9.05
N TRP A 205 11.24 21.55 8.73
CA TRP A 205 11.01 20.44 9.66
C TRP A 205 12.24 19.53 9.84
N ARG A 206 13.33 19.74 9.10
CA ARG A 206 14.51 18.87 9.14
C ARG A 206 15.08 18.79 10.55
N GLY A 207 15.26 17.56 11.04
CA GLY A 207 15.78 17.30 12.38
C GLY A 207 14.87 17.75 13.54
N GLN A 208 13.65 18.24 13.24
CA GLN A 208 12.67 18.65 14.25
C GLN A 208 11.58 17.60 14.46
N VAL A 209 11.29 16.79 13.44
CA VAL A 209 10.30 15.71 13.54
C VAL A 209 11.00 14.44 14.01
N GLU A 210 10.54 13.86 15.12
CA GLU A 210 11.07 12.60 15.63
C GLU A 210 10.66 11.42 14.73
N SER A 211 11.59 10.49 14.50
CA SER A 211 11.29 9.27 13.75
C SER A 211 10.50 8.30 14.63
N ARG A 212 9.43 7.72 14.06
CA ARG A 212 8.69 6.62 14.68
C ARG A 212 9.20 5.24 14.23
N TRP A 213 10.06 5.20 13.21
CA TRP A 213 10.92 4.05 12.99
C TRP A 213 12.02 4.09 14.04
N GLY A 214 12.04 3.06 14.89
CA GLY A 214 12.96 2.93 16.02
C GLY A 214 14.42 3.08 15.61
N ARG A 215 15.17 3.72 16.50
CA ARG A 215 16.59 3.40 16.69
C ARG A 215 16.71 2.01 17.30
#